data_AF-A0A3M2BZQ2-F1
#
_entry.id   AF-A0A3M2BZQ2-F1
#
_cell.length_a   1.000
_cell.length_b   1.000
_cell.length_c   1.000
_cell.angle_alpha   90.00
_cell.angle_beta   90.00
_cell.angle_gamma   90.00
#
_symmetry.space_group_name_H-M   'P 1'
#
loop_
_entity.id
_entity.type
_entity.pdbx_description
1 polymer ?
#
loop_
_entity_poly.entity_id
_entity_poly.type
_entity_poly.pdbx_seq_one_letter_code
_entity_poly.pdbx_strand_id
1 'polypeptide(L)'
;MTLNQKRIIIAALAFLFLLSLIFVQWLEVTRRQAEAGLRPPPIAVPASSVACVDCHSETNPGIVAHWRGSEHARTGVGCVECHRAEQADADAFSHYGVTIATVVTPRDCAHCHGDVAAEFEKSHHAQGGNILASLDNFLAETVEGARLNFDPHSPTPGKTVTTVNGFASAFSGCQQCHGSKVALVATDGGMITVDDLEPDAAGQPTNQDAVARIAKDGNGKPRYHPGTWPNTGIGRLNLDGSRGSCSACHSRHDFSPRRARQPENCGKCHLGPDHPQKEIYEESKHGVAYRDLREQMNLDADSWVLGEDYSAAPTCATCHMSGHTRNGGKITHDPGERISWTNRPPVSLVMDTDLAGKVVKVADPEERRKLVVDSAEQKRTRMKDVCSHCHTPDYVNAFYQQYDDLVILYNEKFAKPGQAIVAALRQNQLLTPTEFDEEIEWTWFYLWHHEGRRARHGASMMAPDYTHWHGMFEVAERFYMELIPQAREVISEARAHGRGAAAARAEQVIEAILARPEHAWFEEGATEQMKKIRAAMEERYGQGGGP
;
A
#
# COMPACT_ATOMS: atom_id res chain seq x y z
N MET A 1 -55.60 53.24 2.83
CA MET A 1 -54.44 53.61 1.99
C MET A 1 -54.90 54.28 0.71
N THR A 2 -54.38 55.45 0.40
CA THR A 2 -54.57 56.14 -0.89
C THR A 2 -53.85 55.39 -2.03
N LEU A 3 -54.26 55.63 -3.28
CA LEU A 3 -53.61 55.03 -4.46
C LEU A 3 -52.11 55.34 -4.50
N ASN A 4 -51.71 56.55 -4.10
CA ASN A 4 -50.30 56.95 -4.00
C ASN A 4 -49.56 56.17 -2.91
N GLN A 5 -50.18 55.93 -1.75
CA GLN A 5 -49.57 55.07 -0.72
C GLN A 5 -49.36 53.64 -1.24
N LYS A 6 -50.31 53.08 -2.00
CA LYS A 6 -50.16 51.73 -2.59
C LYS A 6 -49.01 51.68 -3.59
N ARG A 7 -48.87 52.71 -4.45
CA ARG A 7 -47.76 52.83 -5.40
C ARG A 7 -46.40 52.93 -4.71
N ILE A 8 -46.30 53.71 -3.63
CA ILE A 8 -45.06 53.84 -2.84
C ILE A 8 -44.68 52.51 -2.18
N ILE A 9 -45.65 51.81 -1.57
CA ILE A 9 -45.37 50.50 -0.95
C ILE A 9 -44.93 49.47 -2.01
N ILE A 10 -45.60 49.42 -3.16
CA ILE A 10 -45.21 48.50 -4.25
C ILE A 10 -43.80 48.83 -4.76
N ALA A 11 -43.48 50.12 -4.94
CA ALA A 11 -42.14 50.55 -5.37
C ALA A 11 -41.06 50.19 -4.33
N ALA A 12 -41.34 50.38 -3.04
CA ALA A 12 -40.42 50.03 -1.96
C ALA A 12 -40.20 48.51 -1.86
N LEU A 13 -41.25 47.71 -1.99
CA LEU A 13 -41.16 46.25 -1.98
C LEU A 13 -40.41 45.72 -3.22
N ALA A 14 -40.68 46.29 -4.40
CA ALA A 14 -39.96 45.94 -5.63
C ALA A 14 -38.47 46.29 -5.52
N PHE A 15 -38.14 47.43 -4.90
CA PHE A 15 -36.75 47.84 -4.66
C PHE A 15 -36.04 46.92 -3.66
N LEU A 16 -36.70 46.55 -2.56
CA LEU A 16 -36.17 45.60 -1.58
C LEU A 16 -35.94 44.21 -2.20
N PHE A 17 -36.88 43.75 -3.04
CA PHE A 17 -36.73 42.50 -3.78
C PHE A 17 -35.57 42.55 -4.80
N LEU A 18 -35.40 43.67 -5.49
CA LEU A 18 -34.24 43.84 -6.38
C LEU A 18 -32.92 43.83 -5.59
N LEU A 19 -32.86 44.49 -4.44
CA LEU A 19 -31.69 44.48 -3.57
C LEU A 19 -31.37 43.06 -3.06
N SER A 20 -32.38 42.27 -2.69
CA SER A 20 -32.16 40.88 -2.27
C SER A 20 -31.64 40.03 -3.41
N LEU A 21 -32.17 40.17 -4.64
CA LEU A 21 -31.66 39.46 -5.82
C LEU A 21 -30.21 39.86 -6.16
N ILE A 22 -29.87 41.15 -6.09
CA ILE A 22 -28.49 41.61 -6.31
C ILE A 22 -27.56 41.05 -5.24
N PHE A 23 -28.00 41.01 -3.98
CA PHE A 23 -27.21 40.44 -2.88
C PHE A 23 -27.01 38.93 -3.04
N VAL A 24 -28.05 38.18 -3.42
CA VAL A 24 -27.93 36.74 -3.74
C VAL A 24 -27.01 36.52 -4.94
N GLN A 25 -27.15 37.30 -6.00
CA GLN A 25 -26.27 37.22 -7.17
C GLN A 25 -24.82 37.52 -6.79
N TRP A 26 -24.58 38.52 -5.94
CA TRP A 26 -23.25 38.83 -5.44
C TRP A 26 -22.69 37.66 -4.64
N LEU A 27 -23.44 37.13 -3.66
CA LEU A 27 -23.02 35.95 -2.88
C LEU A 27 -22.72 34.75 -3.78
N GLU A 28 -23.56 34.47 -4.78
CA GLU A 28 -23.38 33.38 -5.72
C GLU A 28 -22.14 33.59 -6.61
N VAL A 29 -21.91 34.80 -7.13
CA VAL A 29 -20.67 35.13 -7.86
C VAL A 29 -19.45 34.97 -6.97
N THR A 30 -19.53 35.39 -5.70
CA THR A 30 -18.40 35.27 -4.77
C THR A 30 -18.11 33.81 -4.46
N ARG A 31 -19.15 33.00 -4.25
CA ARG A 31 -19.07 31.54 -4.08
C ARG A 31 -18.46 30.88 -5.32
N ARG A 32 -18.96 31.20 -6.52
CA ARG A 32 -18.47 30.67 -7.80
C ARG A 32 -17.02 31.07 -8.07
N GLN A 33 -16.61 32.29 -7.71
CA GLN A 33 -15.21 32.73 -7.81
C GLN A 33 -14.30 31.94 -6.86
N ALA A 34 -14.77 31.63 -5.64
CA ALA A 34 -14.04 30.79 -4.71
C ALA A 34 -13.95 29.33 -5.21
N GLU A 35 -15.07 28.75 -5.68
CA GLU A 35 -15.11 27.42 -6.31
C GLU A 35 -14.20 27.32 -7.54
N ALA A 36 -14.12 28.38 -8.33
CA ALA A 36 -13.24 28.47 -9.50
C ALA A 36 -11.78 28.82 -9.16
N GLY A 37 -11.42 28.98 -7.88
CA GLY A 37 -10.06 29.31 -7.44
C GLY A 37 -9.58 30.73 -7.81
N LEU A 38 -10.49 31.63 -8.21
CA LEU A 38 -10.19 33.00 -8.63
C LEU A 38 -9.98 33.97 -7.45
N ARG A 39 -10.30 33.54 -6.22
CA ARG A 39 -10.02 34.28 -4.99
C ARG A 39 -9.18 33.38 -4.07
N PRO A 40 -7.98 33.81 -3.64
CA PRO A 40 -7.20 33.02 -2.70
C PRO A 40 -8.00 32.89 -1.39
N PRO A 41 -8.13 31.66 -0.85
CA PRO A 41 -8.83 31.45 0.41
C PRO A 41 -8.15 32.26 1.52
N PRO A 42 -8.90 32.77 2.51
CA PRO A 42 -8.29 33.41 3.65
C PRO A 42 -7.39 32.40 4.37
N ILE A 43 -6.10 32.71 4.48
CA ILE A 43 -5.15 31.95 5.28
C ILE A 43 -5.03 32.59 6.66
N ALA A 44 -4.94 31.77 7.69
CA ALA A 44 -4.63 32.18 9.05
C ALA A 44 -3.18 31.79 9.34
N VAL A 45 -2.28 32.77 9.40
CA VAL A 45 -0.89 32.54 9.79
C VAL A 45 -0.79 32.74 11.31
N PRO A 46 -0.52 31.70 12.11
CA PRO A 46 -0.29 31.86 13.55
C PRO A 46 0.92 32.75 13.81
N ALA A 47 0.89 33.54 14.87
CA ALA A 47 1.98 34.45 15.23
C ALA A 47 3.34 33.72 15.39
N SER A 48 3.30 32.49 15.93
CA SER A 48 4.42 31.55 16.03
C SER A 48 5.07 31.23 14.68
N SER A 49 4.29 31.26 13.58
CA SER A 49 4.72 30.82 12.25
C SER A 49 4.95 31.96 11.26
N VAL A 50 4.68 33.23 11.61
CA VAL A 50 4.86 34.39 10.72
C VAL A 50 6.31 34.49 10.22
N ALA A 51 7.28 34.46 11.13
CA ALA A 51 8.70 34.56 10.76
C ALA A 51 9.16 33.39 9.86
N CYS A 52 8.61 32.19 10.10
CA CYS A 52 8.88 31.01 9.28
C CYS A 52 8.33 31.21 7.86
N VAL A 53 7.07 31.64 7.73
CA VAL A 53 6.41 31.86 6.44
C VAL A 53 7.11 32.97 5.66
N ASP A 54 7.48 34.08 6.30
CA ASP A 54 8.14 35.21 5.65
C ASP A 54 9.51 34.81 5.09
N CYS A 55 10.36 34.17 5.90
CA CYS A 55 11.69 33.76 5.46
C CYS A 55 11.64 32.61 4.44
N HIS A 56 10.77 31.61 4.64
CA HIS A 56 10.64 30.48 3.73
C HIS A 56 9.88 30.80 2.45
N SER A 57 9.16 31.93 2.37
CA SER A 57 8.59 32.41 1.10
C SER A 57 9.70 32.76 0.11
N GLU A 58 10.85 33.24 0.58
CA GLU A 58 11.99 33.62 -0.25
C GLU A 58 12.93 32.44 -0.51
N THR A 59 13.22 31.64 0.53
CA THR A 59 14.20 30.55 0.43
C THR A 59 13.62 29.27 -0.16
N ASN A 60 12.39 28.92 0.22
CA ASN A 60 11.72 27.67 -0.14
C ASN A 60 10.27 27.93 -0.64
N PRO A 61 10.07 28.75 -1.69
CA PRO A 61 8.75 29.24 -2.10
C PRO A 61 7.73 28.14 -2.37
N GLY A 62 8.17 26.98 -2.87
CA GLY A 62 7.29 25.83 -3.13
C GLY A 62 6.67 25.23 -1.87
N ILE A 63 7.42 25.17 -0.76
CA ILE A 63 6.90 24.65 0.52
C ILE A 63 5.78 25.56 1.03
N VAL A 64 6.04 26.87 1.03
CA VAL A 64 5.06 27.85 1.50
C VAL A 64 3.85 27.91 0.56
N ALA A 65 4.04 27.79 -0.75
CA ALA A 65 2.94 27.73 -1.70
C ALA A 65 2.03 26.51 -1.47
N HIS A 66 2.61 25.32 -1.25
CA HIS A 66 1.85 24.11 -0.93
C HIS A 66 1.09 24.26 0.40
N TRP A 67 1.76 24.76 1.44
CA TRP A 67 1.12 25.02 2.73
C TRP A 67 -0.02 26.04 2.61
N ARG A 68 0.18 27.17 1.93
CA ARG A 68 -0.88 28.19 1.71
C ARG A 68 -2.12 27.62 1.02
N GLY A 69 -1.96 26.57 0.20
CA GLY A 69 -3.07 25.86 -0.44
C GLY A 69 -3.75 24.78 0.43
N SER A 70 -3.22 24.49 1.62
CA SER A 70 -3.71 23.45 2.52
C SER A 70 -4.87 23.91 3.41
N GLU A 71 -5.64 22.95 3.93
CA GLU A 71 -6.64 23.23 4.96
C GLU A 71 -6.01 23.63 6.30
N HIS A 72 -4.79 23.14 6.58
CA HIS A 72 -4.01 23.57 7.75
C HIS A 72 -3.74 25.07 7.75
N ALA A 73 -3.36 25.66 6.61
CA ALA A 73 -3.17 27.11 6.53
C ALA A 73 -4.48 27.91 6.71
N ARG A 74 -5.63 27.36 6.30
CA ARG A 74 -6.93 28.02 6.49
C ARG A 74 -7.40 27.97 7.94
N THR A 75 -7.06 26.89 8.64
CA THR A 75 -7.48 26.64 10.04
C THR A 75 -6.48 27.13 11.08
N GLY A 76 -5.35 27.70 10.66
CA GLY A 76 -4.35 28.26 11.57
C GLY A 76 -3.34 27.25 12.12
N VAL A 77 -3.07 26.18 11.37
CA VAL A 77 -1.95 25.27 11.63
C VAL A 77 -0.79 25.67 10.72
N GLY A 78 0.20 26.35 11.29
CA GLY A 78 1.38 26.85 10.59
C GLY A 78 2.59 25.91 10.68
N CYS A 79 3.77 26.45 10.39
CA CYS A 79 5.02 25.69 10.39
C CYS A 79 5.40 25.19 11.79
N VAL A 80 5.34 26.08 12.78
CA VAL A 80 5.76 25.77 14.16
C VAL A 80 4.77 24.81 14.81
N GLU A 81 3.50 24.85 14.46
CA GLU A 81 2.47 23.97 15.01
C GLU A 81 2.75 22.48 14.70
N CYS A 82 3.47 22.18 13.62
CA CYS A 82 3.90 20.82 13.29
C CYS A 82 5.38 20.55 13.59
N HIS A 83 6.25 21.53 13.37
CA HIS A 83 7.71 21.33 13.47
C HIS A 83 8.28 21.60 14.87
N ARG A 84 7.50 22.20 15.78
CA ARG A 84 7.96 22.43 17.15
C ARG A 84 8.39 21.11 17.77
N ALA A 85 9.55 21.15 18.41
CA ALA A 85 10.14 20.02 19.12
C ALA A 85 10.49 20.43 20.55
N GLU A 86 10.61 19.43 21.43
CA GLU A 86 11.21 19.60 22.75
C GLU A 86 12.73 19.55 22.63
N GLN A 87 13.43 20.27 23.50
CA GLN A 87 14.90 20.34 23.45
C GLN A 87 15.58 18.98 23.65
N ALA A 88 14.86 18.05 24.27
CA ALA A 88 15.31 16.68 24.56
C ALA A 88 15.11 15.72 23.38
N ASP A 89 14.33 16.09 22.35
CA ASP A 89 14.12 15.22 21.18
C ASP A 89 15.45 15.01 20.46
N ALA A 90 15.67 13.78 19.97
CA ALA A 90 16.95 13.38 19.36
C ALA A 90 17.31 14.23 18.13
N ASP A 91 16.32 14.68 17.36
CA ASP A 91 16.50 15.48 16.16
C ASP A 91 16.17 16.98 16.33
N ALA A 92 15.94 17.44 17.57
CA ALA A 92 15.69 18.84 17.86
C ALA A 92 16.93 19.73 17.67
N PHE A 93 16.69 20.93 17.13
CA PHE A 93 17.68 21.99 17.04
C PHE A 93 17.03 23.37 17.11
N SER A 94 17.82 24.37 17.50
CA SER A 94 17.37 25.77 17.47
C SER A 94 17.47 26.31 16.05
N HIS A 95 16.38 26.91 15.58
CA HIS A 95 16.30 27.56 14.29
C HIS A 95 15.67 28.95 14.47
N TYR A 96 16.50 29.99 14.42
CA TYR A 96 16.08 31.40 14.58
C TYR A 96 15.23 31.66 15.84
N GLY A 97 15.61 31.06 16.97
CA GLY A 97 14.95 31.26 18.26
C GLY A 97 13.78 30.32 18.55
N VAL A 98 13.46 29.39 17.65
CA VAL A 98 12.44 28.34 17.84
C VAL A 98 13.12 26.97 17.83
N THR A 99 12.78 26.09 18.77
CA THR A 99 13.25 24.69 18.76
C THR A 99 12.34 23.86 17.86
N ILE A 100 12.93 23.23 16.84
CA ILE A 100 12.21 22.46 15.83
C ILE A 100 12.87 21.12 15.55
N ALA A 101 12.07 20.18 15.03
CA ALA A 101 12.52 18.95 14.39
C ALA A 101 12.19 18.99 12.89
N THR A 102 13.04 18.36 12.07
CA THR A 102 12.81 18.33 10.61
C THR A 102 11.72 17.32 10.24
N VAL A 103 11.67 16.18 10.94
CA VAL A 103 10.78 15.07 10.62
C VAL A 103 9.58 15.11 11.55
N VAL A 104 8.43 15.47 10.98
CA VAL A 104 7.13 15.34 11.66
C VAL A 104 6.69 13.87 11.61
N THR A 105 6.27 13.35 12.76
CA THR A 105 5.92 11.95 12.97
C THR A 105 4.41 11.77 13.22
N PRO A 106 3.91 10.52 13.24
CA PRO A 106 2.55 10.25 13.68
C PRO A 106 2.21 10.76 15.10
N ARG A 107 3.19 10.85 16.02
CA ARG A 107 2.96 11.42 17.36
C ARG A 107 2.61 12.90 17.28
N ASP A 108 3.32 13.66 16.44
CA ASP A 108 3.01 15.08 16.23
C ASP A 108 1.60 15.27 15.65
N CYS A 109 1.23 14.41 14.69
CA CYS A 109 -0.11 14.41 14.09
C CYS A 109 -1.19 14.06 15.12
N ALA A 110 -0.90 13.16 16.07
CA ALA A 110 -1.82 12.69 17.09
C ALA A 110 -2.27 13.78 18.08
N HIS A 111 -1.53 14.90 18.18
CA HIS A 111 -1.96 16.05 18.98
C HIS A 111 -3.31 16.62 18.54
N CYS A 112 -3.63 16.54 17.25
CA CYS A 112 -4.94 16.95 16.70
C CYS A 112 -5.74 15.77 16.13
N HIS A 113 -5.06 14.70 15.68
CA HIS A 113 -5.65 13.55 14.98
C HIS A 113 -5.42 12.24 15.75
N GLY A 114 -5.67 12.25 17.07
CA GLY A 114 -5.38 11.11 17.95
C GLY A 114 -6.05 9.80 17.54
N ASP A 115 -7.34 9.84 17.18
CA ASP A 115 -8.08 8.64 16.75
C ASP A 115 -7.52 8.05 15.45
N VAL A 116 -7.19 8.92 14.48
CA VAL A 116 -6.60 8.52 13.19
C VAL A 116 -5.22 7.91 13.39
N ALA A 117 -4.38 8.52 14.24
CA ALA A 117 -3.06 7.99 14.53
C ALA A 117 -3.14 6.61 15.23
N ALA A 118 -4.03 6.46 16.20
CA ALA A 118 -4.24 5.21 16.93
C ALA A 118 -4.81 4.08 16.05
N GLU A 119 -5.67 4.42 15.10
CA GLU A 119 -6.19 3.48 14.11
C GLU A 119 -5.08 3.04 13.13
N PHE A 120 -4.36 4.01 12.57
CA PHE A 120 -3.24 3.72 11.66
C PHE A 120 -2.15 2.88 12.33
N GLU A 121 -1.78 3.18 13.57
CA GLU A 121 -0.71 2.48 14.30
C GLU A 121 -1.02 0.97 14.50
N LYS A 122 -2.29 0.60 14.60
CA LYS A 122 -2.73 -0.80 14.70
C LYS A 122 -2.69 -1.54 13.37
N SER A 123 -2.74 -0.80 12.25
CA SER A 123 -2.80 -1.38 10.91
C SER A 123 -1.51 -2.12 10.53
N HIS A 124 -1.62 -3.00 9.53
CA HIS A 124 -0.44 -3.60 8.90
C HIS A 124 0.45 -2.59 8.19
N HIS A 125 -0.10 -1.43 7.77
CA HIS A 125 0.66 -0.36 7.14
C HIS A 125 1.69 0.27 8.08
N ALA A 126 1.33 0.49 9.36
CA ALA A 126 2.29 0.95 10.37
C ALA A 126 3.42 -0.08 10.63
N GLN A 127 3.16 -1.35 10.34
CA GLN A 127 4.14 -2.43 10.45
C GLN A 127 4.89 -2.69 9.13
N GLY A 128 4.69 -1.85 8.10
CA GLY A 128 5.26 -2.01 6.76
C GLY A 128 6.78 -2.17 6.76
N GLY A 129 7.50 -1.43 7.62
CA GLY A 129 8.96 -1.53 7.76
C GLY A 129 9.44 -2.84 8.40
N ASN A 130 8.57 -3.59 9.10
CA ASN A 130 8.92 -4.90 9.64
C ASN A 130 9.00 -5.99 8.54
N ILE A 131 8.50 -5.71 7.33
CA ILE A 131 8.62 -6.63 6.18
C ILE A 131 10.09 -6.82 5.77
N LEU A 132 11.02 -5.97 6.25
CA LEU A 132 12.48 -6.15 6.09
C LEU A 132 13.03 -7.43 6.78
N ALA A 133 12.20 -8.29 7.36
CA ALA A 133 12.55 -9.65 7.76
C ALA A 133 11.93 -10.72 6.83
N SER A 134 11.67 -10.39 5.56
CA SER A 134 11.11 -11.30 4.56
C SER A 134 12.16 -11.81 3.57
N LEU A 135 11.75 -12.81 2.77
CA LEU A 135 12.52 -13.32 1.63
C LEU A 135 12.81 -12.22 0.60
N ASP A 136 11.85 -11.32 0.38
CA ASP A 136 12.01 -10.12 -0.49
C ASP A 136 13.16 -9.24 0.00
N ASN A 137 13.33 -9.14 1.32
CA ASN A 137 14.42 -8.36 1.89
C ASN A 137 15.76 -9.08 1.81
N PHE A 138 15.78 -10.42 1.87
CA PHE A 138 16.99 -11.19 1.59
C PHE A 138 17.48 -10.92 0.16
N LEU A 139 16.58 -10.95 -0.83
CA LEU A 139 16.90 -10.58 -2.21
C LEU A 139 17.48 -9.17 -2.29
N ALA A 140 16.78 -8.17 -1.76
CA ALA A 140 17.19 -6.77 -1.86
C ALA A 140 18.53 -6.45 -1.16
N GLU A 141 18.79 -7.06 0.00
CA GLU A 141 19.94 -6.74 0.84
C GLU A 141 21.15 -7.66 0.66
N THR A 142 20.96 -8.84 0.06
CA THR A 142 22.01 -9.87 -0.06
C THR A 142 22.29 -10.29 -1.49
N VAL A 143 21.25 -10.47 -2.32
CA VAL A 143 21.41 -10.94 -3.70
C VAL A 143 21.62 -9.78 -4.65
N GLU A 144 20.74 -8.78 -4.60
CA GLU A 144 20.82 -7.55 -5.40
C GLU A 144 21.78 -6.53 -4.80
N GLY A 145 21.81 -6.48 -3.47
CA GLY A 145 22.66 -5.60 -2.68
C GLY A 145 23.75 -6.36 -1.92
N ALA A 146 24.36 -5.69 -0.97
CA ALA A 146 25.25 -6.27 0.02
C ALA A 146 25.14 -5.52 1.33
N ARG A 147 25.11 -6.25 2.45
CA ARG A 147 25.13 -5.73 3.84
C ARG A 147 26.48 -5.10 4.26
N LEU A 148 27.22 -4.54 3.30
CA LEU A 148 28.50 -3.89 3.53
C LEU A 148 28.81 -2.88 2.42
N ASN A 149 29.70 -1.94 2.76
CA ASN A 149 30.36 -1.10 1.76
C ASN A 149 31.56 -1.85 1.18
N PHE A 150 31.85 -1.68 -0.11
CA PHE A 150 33.00 -2.31 -0.77
C PHE A 150 33.71 -1.37 -1.74
N ASP A 151 34.92 -1.73 -2.13
CA ASP A 151 35.74 -0.93 -3.05
C ASP A 151 35.25 -1.07 -4.50
N PRO A 152 35.26 0.02 -5.30
CA PRO A 152 34.92 -0.09 -6.71
C PRO A 152 35.99 -0.89 -7.47
N HIS A 153 35.57 -1.84 -8.30
CA HIS A 153 36.49 -2.69 -9.07
C HIS A 153 37.05 -2.01 -10.34
N SER A 154 36.55 -0.84 -10.72
CA SER A 154 37.09 -0.01 -11.81
C SER A 154 36.67 1.46 -11.65
N PRO A 155 37.40 2.42 -12.25
CA PRO A 155 37.03 3.84 -12.19
C PRO A 155 35.68 4.13 -12.86
N THR A 156 34.87 4.99 -12.24
CA THR A 156 33.67 5.54 -12.87
C THR A 156 34.04 6.83 -13.62
N PRO A 157 33.89 6.91 -14.96
CA PRO A 157 34.21 8.11 -15.70
C PRO A 157 33.41 9.33 -15.18
N GLY A 158 34.13 10.42 -14.86
CA GLY A 158 33.51 11.67 -14.39
C GLY A 158 33.05 11.68 -12.93
N LYS A 159 33.26 10.60 -12.16
CA LYS A 159 32.89 10.54 -10.74
C LYS A 159 33.95 9.80 -9.93
N THR A 160 34.57 10.49 -8.99
CA THR A 160 35.42 9.84 -7.99
C THR A 160 34.55 8.98 -7.09
N VAL A 161 34.71 7.66 -7.18
CA VAL A 161 34.08 6.68 -6.29
C VAL A 161 35.21 6.03 -5.53
N THR A 162 35.20 6.17 -4.20
CA THR A 162 36.16 5.50 -3.31
C THR A 162 35.52 4.34 -2.56
N THR A 163 34.18 4.28 -2.55
CA THR A 163 33.40 3.28 -1.83
C THR A 163 32.05 3.12 -2.52
N VAL A 164 31.60 1.87 -2.65
CA VAL A 164 30.27 1.50 -3.13
C VAL A 164 29.40 1.18 -1.93
N ASN A 165 28.21 1.77 -1.89
CA ASN A 165 27.19 1.44 -0.89
C ASN A 165 26.44 0.18 -1.33
N GLY A 166 26.75 -0.97 -0.74
CA GLY A 166 26.09 -2.24 -1.07
C GLY A 166 24.59 -2.25 -0.77
N PHE A 167 24.11 -1.39 0.13
CA PHE A 167 22.70 -1.34 0.53
C PHE A 167 21.86 -0.39 -0.32
N ALA A 168 22.45 0.20 -1.37
CA ALA A 168 21.80 1.24 -2.17
C ALA A 168 20.49 0.78 -2.82
N SER A 169 20.38 -0.50 -3.22
CA SER A 169 19.14 -1.08 -3.78
C SER A 169 18.01 -1.05 -2.74
N ALA A 170 18.24 -1.59 -1.54
CA ALA A 170 17.25 -1.60 -0.47
C ALA A 170 16.83 -0.18 -0.02
N PHE A 171 17.77 0.76 0.07
CA PHE A 171 17.50 2.17 0.42
C PHE A 171 16.63 2.89 -0.61
N SER A 172 16.85 2.62 -1.90
CA SER A 172 16.19 3.33 -3.00
C SER A 172 14.93 2.63 -3.51
N GLY A 173 14.80 1.32 -3.29
CA GLY A 173 13.67 0.49 -3.68
C GLY A 173 12.76 0.18 -2.48
N CYS A 174 13.04 -0.92 -1.79
CA CYS A 174 12.18 -1.48 -0.74
C CYS A 174 11.81 -0.45 0.33
N GLN A 175 12.79 0.28 0.87
CA GLN A 175 12.55 1.21 1.96
C GLN A 175 11.72 2.43 1.54
N GLN A 176 11.70 2.81 0.26
CA GLN A 176 10.88 3.94 -0.21
C GLN A 176 9.37 3.63 -0.20
N CYS A 177 9.01 2.34 -0.21
CA CYS A 177 7.63 1.87 -0.07
C CYS A 177 7.32 1.43 1.37
N HIS A 178 8.16 0.59 1.96
CA HIS A 178 7.91 -0.04 3.26
C HIS A 178 8.28 0.84 4.45
N GLY A 179 9.34 1.65 4.31
CA GLY A 179 9.91 2.47 5.37
C GLY A 179 11.23 1.93 5.88
N SER A 180 12.11 2.84 6.29
CA SER A 180 13.38 2.55 6.98
C SER A 180 13.24 2.80 8.49
N LYS A 181 14.21 2.34 9.27
CA LYS A 181 14.52 2.97 10.55
C LYS A 181 15.21 4.30 10.26
N VAL A 182 14.57 5.41 10.57
CA VAL A 182 15.19 6.73 10.42
C VAL A 182 16.44 6.76 11.30
N ALA A 183 17.55 7.22 10.74
CA ALA A 183 18.82 7.30 11.42
C ALA A 183 19.40 8.70 11.36
N LEU A 184 20.05 9.10 12.45
CA LEU A 184 20.97 10.22 12.50
C LEU A 184 22.40 9.71 12.28
N VAL A 185 23.27 10.57 11.74
CA VAL A 185 24.69 10.28 11.58
C VAL A 185 25.35 10.37 12.95
N ALA A 186 26.10 9.34 13.33
CA ALA A 186 26.95 9.37 14.51
C ALA A 186 28.27 10.12 14.24
N THR A 187 28.91 10.60 15.29
CA THR A 187 30.21 11.30 15.23
C THR A 187 31.34 10.47 14.63
N ASP A 188 31.24 9.14 14.69
CA ASP A 188 32.16 8.17 14.07
C ASP A 188 31.77 7.82 12.61
N GLY A 189 30.70 8.42 12.08
CA GLY A 189 30.16 8.14 10.75
C GLY A 189 29.13 7.00 10.70
N GLY A 190 28.85 6.34 11.83
CA GLY A 190 27.82 5.32 11.95
C GLY A 190 26.39 5.86 11.92
N MET A 191 25.43 4.98 12.20
CA MET A 191 24.00 5.31 12.30
C MET A 191 23.54 5.25 13.76
N ILE A 192 22.73 6.23 14.17
CA ILE A 192 21.97 6.22 15.42
C ILE A 192 20.50 6.14 15.06
N THR A 193 19.85 5.04 15.43
CA THR A 193 18.45 4.75 15.13
C THR A 193 17.60 4.78 16.39
N VAL A 194 16.29 4.53 16.23
CA VAL A 194 15.38 4.30 17.36
C VAL A 194 15.83 3.18 18.31
N ASP A 195 16.53 2.16 17.79
CA ASP A 195 17.03 1.06 18.61
C ASP A 195 18.14 1.54 19.56
N ASP A 196 18.97 2.50 19.13
CA ASP A 196 20.03 3.08 19.94
C ASP A 196 19.49 4.10 20.95
N LEU A 197 18.47 4.87 20.53
CA LEU A 197 17.89 5.96 21.32
C LEU A 197 16.98 5.48 22.45
N GLU A 198 16.36 4.31 22.28
CA GLU A 198 15.45 3.68 23.25
C GLU A 198 14.41 4.68 23.80
N PRO A 199 13.57 5.31 22.95
CA PRO A 199 12.67 6.34 23.40
C PRO A 199 11.61 5.80 24.36
N ASP A 200 11.24 6.61 25.35
CA ASP A 200 10.19 6.28 26.31
C ASP A 200 8.77 6.40 25.71
N ALA A 201 7.76 6.23 26.56
CA ALA A 201 6.36 6.35 26.14
C ALA A 201 5.99 7.76 25.62
N ALA A 202 6.72 8.82 26.03
CA ALA A 202 6.54 10.17 25.50
C ALA A 202 7.29 10.41 24.18
N GLY A 203 8.21 9.50 23.80
CA GLY A 203 9.04 9.61 22.61
C GLY A 203 10.41 10.23 22.89
N GLN A 204 10.73 10.49 24.16
CA GLN A 204 12.00 11.08 24.57
C GLN A 204 13.10 10.02 24.63
N PRO A 205 14.29 10.25 24.06
CA PRO A 205 15.37 9.26 24.07
C PRO A 205 15.86 9.02 25.49
N THR A 206 15.90 7.76 25.92
CA THR A 206 16.40 7.41 27.27
C THR A 206 17.91 7.15 27.28
N ASN A 207 18.49 6.77 26.13
CA ASN A 207 19.92 6.54 25.99
C ASN A 207 20.67 7.85 25.66
N GLN A 208 21.13 8.54 26.71
CA GLN A 208 21.85 9.81 26.56
C GLN A 208 23.25 9.66 25.92
N ASP A 209 23.88 8.48 26.02
CA ASP A 209 25.15 8.20 25.35
C ASP A 209 24.98 8.13 23.83
N ALA A 210 23.85 7.59 23.35
CA ALA A 210 23.50 7.64 21.94
C ALA A 210 23.26 9.08 21.49
N VAL A 211 22.51 9.87 22.28
CA VAL A 211 22.22 11.29 21.97
C VAL A 211 23.52 12.11 21.88
N ALA A 212 24.46 11.89 22.80
CA ALA A 212 25.74 12.60 22.82
C ALA A 212 26.62 12.33 21.57
N ARG A 213 26.41 11.18 20.90
CA ARG A 213 27.13 10.81 19.67
C ARG A 213 26.49 11.34 18.39
N ILE A 214 25.35 12.04 18.45
CA ILE A 214 24.69 12.58 17.26
C ILE A 214 25.55 13.67 16.61
N ALA A 215 25.91 13.47 15.35
CA ALA A 215 26.61 14.46 14.55
C ALA A 215 25.67 15.62 14.17
N LYS A 216 26.12 16.84 14.44
CA LYS A 216 25.39 18.08 14.14
C LYS A 216 26.18 18.93 13.14
N ASP A 217 25.49 19.72 12.32
CA ASP A 217 26.12 20.70 11.44
C ASP A 217 26.57 21.97 12.21
N GLY A 218 27.13 22.94 11.50
CA GLY A 218 27.62 24.19 12.09
C GLY A 218 26.55 25.05 12.78
N ASN A 219 25.27 24.78 12.53
CA ASN A 219 24.13 25.44 13.17
C ASN A 219 23.52 24.60 14.30
N GLY A 220 24.16 23.48 14.67
CA GLY A 220 23.66 22.56 15.69
C GLY A 220 22.52 21.65 15.21
N LYS A 221 22.23 21.60 13.89
CA LYS A 221 21.19 20.73 13.34
C LYS A 221 21.69 19.28 13.23
N PRO A 222 20.99 18.29 13.81
CA PRO A 222 21.27 16.88 13.62
C PRO A 222 21.29 16.48 12.13
N ARG A 223 22.29 15.71 11.74
CA ARG A 223 22.42 15.22 10.36
C ARG A 223 21.71 13.88 10.23
N TYR A 224 20.72 13.77 9.36
CA TYR A 224 20.12 12.48 9.03
C TYR A 224 21.05 11.65 8.15
N HIS A 225 21.07 10.34 8.35
CA HIS A 225 21.85 9.43 7.55
C HIS A 225 21.19 9.25 6.16
N PRO A 226 21.91 9.48 5.06
CA PRO A 226 21.34 9.53 3.70
C PRO A 226 20.78 8.19 3.22
N GLY A 227 21.19 7.07 3.84
CA GLY A 227 20.60 5.76 3.57
C GLY A 227 19.18 5.59 4.12
N THR A 228 18.75 6.43 5.06
CA THR A 228 17.46 6.26 5.76
C THR A 228 16.53 7.46 5.60
N TRP A 229 17.04 8.58 5.07
CA TRP A 229 16.31 9.82 4.83
C TRP A 229 16.82 10.52 3.56
N PRO A 230 15.94 11.07 2.67
CA PRO A 230 14.49 11.18 2.79
C PRO A 230 13.75 9.85 2.62
N ASN A 231 12.70 9.65 3.41
CA ASN A 231 11.88 8.45 3.36
C ASN A 231 10.40 8.75 3.63
N THR A 232 9.52 8.18 2.79
CA THR A 232 8.06 8.28 2.92
C THR A 232 7.39 6.90 2.91
N GLY A 233 8.16 5.85 3.24
CA GLY A 233 7.63 4.51 3.31
C GLY A 233 6.58 4.39 4.42
N ILE A 234 5.53 3.63 4.15
CA ILE A 234 4.28 3.69 4.92
C ILE A 234 4.49 3.28 6.40
N GLY A 235 5.39 2.33 6.65
CA GLY A 235 5.73 1.80 7.98
C GLY A 235 7.12 2.22 8.48
N ARG A 236 7.58 3.43 8.11
CA ARG A 236 8.83 4.03 8.61
C ARG A 236 8.89 4.01 10.14
N LEU A 237 10.01 3.64 10.74
CA LEU A 237 10.23 3.73 12.19
C LEU A 237 10.95 5.05 12.51
N ASN A 238 10.27 5.90 13.29
CA ASN A 238 10.75 7.23 13.64
C ASN A 238 11.63 7.21 14.90
N LEU A 239 12.40 8.29 15.10
CA LEU A 239 13.34 8.42 16.23
C LEU A 239 12.64 8.46 17.60
N ASP A 240 11.37 8.88 17.63
CA ASP A 240 10.49 8.95 18.81
C ASP A 240 9.73 7.63 19.09
N GLY A 241 10.08 6.55 18.39
CA GLY A 241 9.44 5.24 18.53
C GLY A 241 8.12 5.07 17.76
N SER A 242 7.55 6.15 17.22
CA SER A 242 6.30 6.09 16.47
C SER A 242 6.47 5.38 15.12
N ARG A 243 5.42 4.70 14.68
CA ARG A 243 5.41 3.92 13.44
C ARG A 243 4.60 4.61 12.34
N GLY A 244 5.28 4.88 11.24
CA GLY A 244 4.70 5.26 9.96
C GLY A 244 5.06 6.64 9.46
N SER A 245 4.53 6.94 8.28
CA SER A 245 4.62 8.25 7.63
C SER A 245 3.24 8.69 7.15
N CYS A 246 2.57 9.56 7.92
CA CYS A 246 1.26 10.11 7.56
C CYS A 246 1.27 10.86 6.20
N SER A 247 2.44 11.32 5.74
CA SER A 247 2.61 11.95 4.42
C SER A 247 2.68 10.97 3.24
N ALA A 248 2.53 9.66 3.46
CA ALA A 248 2.57 8.66 2.38
C ALA A 248 1.34 8.76 1.45
N CYS A 249 0.16 9.12 1.99
CA CYS A 249 -1.09 9.18 1.24
C CYS A 249 -1.47 10.59 0.78
N HIS A 250 -1.45 11.54 1.71
CA HIS A 250 -1.71 12.96 1.45
C HIS A 250 -0.42 13.73 1.72
N SER A 251 0.41 13.85 0.69
CA SER A 251 1.80 14.30 0.83
C SER A 251 1.92 15.71 1.40
N ARG A 252 3.05 15.97 2.08
CA ARG A 252 3.43 17.31 2.51
C ARG A 252 3.63 18.25 1.29
N HIS A 253 3.37 19.55 1.37
CA HIS A 253 2.85 20.31 2.51
C HIS A 253 1.40 20.79 2.28
N ASP A 254 0.73 20.30 1.22
CA ASP A 254 -0.69 20.59 1.01
C ASP A 254 -1.59 19.66 1.83
N PHE A 255 -1.11 18.44 2.17
CA PHE A 255 -1.81 17.44 2.98
C PHE A 255 -3.26 17.18 2.51
N SER A 256 -3.49 17.32 1.21
CA SER A 256 -4.84 17.33 0.65
C SER A 256 -5.45 15.93 0.65
N PRO A 257 -6.65 15.75 1.24
CA PRO A 257 -7.41 14.51 1.14
C PRO A 257 -7.69 14.10 -0.31
N ARG A 258 -7.82 15.07 -1.25
CA ARG A 258 -7.94 14.80 -2.69
C ARG A 258 -6.84 13.86 -3.16
N ARG A 259 -5.59 14.07 -2.74
CA ARG A 259 -4.47 13.22 -3.17
C ARG A 259 -4.62 11.79 -2.63
N ALA A 260 -5.05 11.64 -1.38
CA ALA A 260 -5.30 10.33 -0.79
C ALA A 260 -6.50 9.59 -1.43
N ARG A 261 -7.50 10.33 -1.93
CA ARG A 261 -8.68 9.79 -2.63
C ARG A 261 -8.39 9.32 -4.06
N GLN A 262 -7.21 9.65 -4.60
CA GLN A 262 -6.85 9.35 -5.99
C GLN A 262 -6.04 8.05 -6.11
N PRO A 263 -6.37 7.13 -7.04
CA PRO A 263 -5.65 5.87 -7.25
C PRO A 263 -4.15 6.04 -7.53
N GLU A 264 -3.75 7.14 -8.16
CA GLU A 264 -2.36 7.44 -8.51
C GLU A 264 -1.45 7.44 -7.29
N ASN A 265 -1.95 7.89 -6.13
CA ASN A 265 -1.13 7.94 -4.94
C ASN A 265 -0.85 6.54 -4.37
N CYS A 266 -1.85 5.64 -4.40
CA CYS A 266 -1.67 4.25 -4.00
C CYS A 266 -0.64 3.54 -4.90
N GLY A 267 -0.66 3.88 -6.19
CA GLY A 267 0.25 3.35 -7.21
C GLY A 267 1.73 3.71 -7.03
N LYS A 268 2.11 4.53 -6.03
CA LYS A 268 3.52 4.67 -5.64
C LYS A 268 4.11 3.36 -5.09
N CYS A 269 3.28 2.55 -4.40
CA CYS A 269 3.71 1.32 -3.72
C CYS A 269 2.94 0.08 -4.18
N HIS A 270 1.67 0.23 -4.57
CA HIS A 270 0.80 -0.87 -5.00
C HIS A 270 0.84 -1.04 -6.52
N LEU A 271 1.98 -1.49 -7.03
CA LEU A 271 2.28 -1.66 -8.44
C LEU A 271 3.27 -2.81 -8.65
N GLY A 272 3.56 -3.11 -9.91
CA GLY A 272 4.68 -3.98 -10.27
C GLY A 272 4.37 -5.48 -10.18
N PRO A 273 5.39 -6.34 -10.26
CA PRO A 273 5.21 -7.74 -10.63
C PRO A 273 4.55 -8.60 -9.54
N ASP A 274 4.66 -8.21 -8.27
CA ASP A 274 4.19 -9.02 -7.14
C ASP A 274 2.85 -8.56 -6.59
N HIS A 275 2.49 -7.29 -6.79
CA HIS A 275 1.20 -6.77 -6.38
C HIS A 275 0.74 -5.58 -7.26
N PRO A 276 0.35 -5.83 -8.53
CA PRO A 276 0.01 -4.79 -9.49
C PRO A 276 -1.40 -4.21 -9.28
N GLN A 277 -1.76 -3.79 -8.06
CA GLN A 277 -3.12 -3.33 -7.81
C GLN A 277 -3.47 -2.07 -8.60
N LYS A 278 -2.49 -1.19 -8.88
CA LYS A 278 -2.69 -0.01 -9.72
C LYS A 278 -3.04 -0.39 -11.16
N GLU A 279 -2.29 -1.30 -11.76
CA GLU A 279 -2.46 -1.75 -13.13
C GLU A 279 -3.76 -2.53 -13.29
N ILE A 280 -4.06 -3.42 -12.33
CA ILE A 280 -5.33 -4.15 -12.23
C ILE A 280 -6.52 -3.18 -12.16
N TYR A 281 -6.44 -2.17 -11.30
CA TYR A 281 -7.50 -1.17 -11.18
C TYR A 281 -7.69 -0.43 -12.51
N GLU A 282 -6.61 -0.01 -13.18
CA GLU A 282 -6.68 0.71 -14.45
C GLU A 282 -7.23 -0.09 -15.62
N GLU A 283 -6.99 -1.41 -15.65
CA GLU A 283 -7.61 -2.32 -16.62
C GLU A 283 -9.11 -2.50 -16.34
N SER A 284 -9.49 -2.56 -15.06
CA SER A 284 -10.86 -2.82 -14.64
C SER A 284 -11.86 -1.76 -15.14
N LYS A 285 -13.14 -2.15 -15.25
CA LYS A 285 -14.21 -1.18 -15.58
C LYS A 285 -14.35 -0.06 -14.55
N HIS A 286 -13.94 -0.29 -13.30
CA HIS A 286 -13.91 0.75 -12.28
C HIS A 286 -12.87 1.83 -12.56
N GLY A 287 -11.64 1.44 -12.94
CA GLY A 287 -10.60 2.42 -13.29
C GLY A 287 -10.88 3.14 -14.59
N VAL A 288 -11.46 2.46 -15.58
CA VAL A 288 -11.95 3.10 -16.82
C VAL A 288 -13.03 4.14 -16.50
N ALA A 289 -14.02 3.80 -15.67
CA ALA A 289 -15.08 4.72 -15.26
C ALA A 289 -14.53 5.91 -14.44
N TYR A 290 -13.59 5.67 -13.51
CA TYR A 290 -12.96 6.73 -12.75
C TYR A 290 -12.23 7.73 -13.65
N ARG A 291 -11.48 7.25 -14.64
CA ARG A 291 -10.76 8.11 -15.59
C ARG A 291 -11.72 8.99 -16.40
N ASP A 292 -12.84 8.43 -16.83
CA ASP A 292 -13.89 9.14 -17.59
C ASP A 292 -14.66 10.14 -16.72
N LEU A 293 -15.01 9.73 -15.50
CA LEU A 293 -15.94 10.45 -14.62
C LEU A 293 -15.24 11.21 -13.49
N ARG A 294 -13.92 11.39 -13.56
CA ARG A 294 -13.09 12.01 -12.50
C ARG A 294 -13.64 13.33 -12.01
N GLU A 295 -14.12 14.19 -12.89
CA GLU A 295 -14.65 15.52 -12.54
C GLU A 295 -15.99 15.44 -11.79
N GLN A 296 -16.71 14.31 -11.86
CA GLN A 296 -17.95 14.05 -11.11
C GLN A 296 -17.68 13.43 -9.74
N MET A 297 -16.42 13.07 -9.44
CA MET A 297 -16.05 12.42 -8.19
C MET A 297 -15.94 13.37 -7.01
N ASN A 298 -15.98 14.70 -7.22
CA ASN A 298 -15.91 15.70 -6.15
C ASN A 298 -14.72 15.50 -5.18
N LEU A 299 -13.54 15.18 -5.73
CA LEU A 299 -12.39 14.69 -4.95
C LEU A 299 -11.84 15.72 -3.95
N ASP A 300 -12.07 17.01 -4.17
CA ASP A 300 -11.63 18.11 -3.30
C ASP A 300 -12.62 18.48 -2.19
N ALA A 301 -13.80 17.86 -2.12
CA ALA A 301 -14.82 18.25 -1.15
C ALA A 301 -14.44 17.94 0.31
N ASP A 302 -14.93 18.76 1.23
CA ASP A 302 -14.72 18.60 2.67
C ASP A 302 -15.29 17.25 3.16
N SER A 303 -16.53 16.95 2.75
CA SER A 303 -17.14 15.62 2.89
C SER A 303 -16.96 14.79 1.62
N TRP A 304 -16.73 13.48 1.79
CA TRP A 304 -16.57 12.56 0.66
C TRP A 304 -17.10 11.16 0.99
N VAL A 305 -18.43 11.07 1.10
CA VAL A 305 -19.18 9.87 1.49
C VAL A 305 -19.83 9.23 0.27
N LEU A 306 -19.49 7.96 0.00
CA LEU A 306 -20.11 7.21 -1.10
C LEU A 306 -21.63 7.06 -0.87
N GLY A 307 -22.41 7.38 -1.91
CA GLY A 307 -23.88 7.35 -1.89
C GLY A 307 -24.53 8.65 -1.42
N GLU A 308 -23.73 9.63 -0.98
CA GLU A 308 -24.19 10.98 -0.61
C GLU A 308 -23.49 12.04 -1.46
N ASP A 309 -22.15 12.09 -1.39
CA ASP A 309 -21.35 13.11 -2.08
C ASP A 309 -20.92 12.69 -3.50
N TYR A 310 -20.80 11.38 -3.75
CA TYR A 310 -20.46 10.83 -5.06
C TYR A 310 -20.96 9.39 -5.21
N SER A 311 -21.10 8.96 -6.48
CA SER A 311 -21.41 7.57 -6.85
C SER A 311 -20.95 7.19 -8.26
N ALA A 312 -20.22 8.08 -8.94
CA ALA A 312 -19.89 7.95 -10.36
C ALA A 312 -18.93 6.78 -10.65
N ALA A 313 -17.90 6.59 -9.83
CA ALA A 313 -16.96 5.47 -9.92
C ALA A 313 -16.32 5.20 -8.55
N PRO A 314 -15.82 3.98 -8.27
CA PRO A 314 -15.02 3.75 -7.06
C PRO A 314 -13.53 3.96 -7.33
N THR A 315 -12.80 4.39 -6.29
CA THR A 315 -11.33 4.46 -6.22
C THR A 315 -10.79 3.44 -5.22
N CYS A 316 -9.46 3.32 -5.11
CA CYS A 316 -8.81 2.56 -4.03
C CYS A 316 -9.32 3.00 -2.65
N ALA A 317 -9.37 4.31 -2.40
CA ALA A 317 -9.85 4.87 -1.14
C ALA A 317 -11.33 4.59 -0.91
N THR A 318 -12.18 4.71 -1.94
CA THR A 318 -13.62 4.38 -1.88
C THR A 318 -13.83 2.98 -1.29
N CYS A 319 -13.10 1.99 -1.80
CA CYS A 319 -13.26 0.60 -1.40
C CYS A 319 -12.62 0.28 -0.05
N HIS A 320 -11.45 0.85 0.25
CA HIS A 320 -10.64 0.39 1.39
C HIS A 320 -10.67 1.30 2.61
N MET A 321 -11.01 2.59 2.49
CA MET A 321 -10.79 3.57 3.56
C MET A 321 -11.96 4.53 3.77
N SER A 322 -12.54 5.06 2.70
CA SER A 322 -13.55 6.11 2.76
C SER A 322 -14.88 5.63 3.36
N GLY A 323 -15.59 6.59 3.96
CA GLY A 323 -16.94 6.39 4.47
C GLY A 323 -17.99 6.25 3.39
N HIS A 324 -19.11 5.65 3.76
CA HIS A 324 -20.29 5.46 2.90
C HIS A 324 -21.57 5.54 3.73
N THR A 325 -22.71 5.81 3.11
CA THR A 325 -23.97 6.03 3.86
C THR A 325 -24.35 4.85 4.76
N ARG A 326 -24.05 3.61 4.33
CA ARG A 326 -24.32 2.39 5.13
C ARG A 326 -23.46 2.21 6.39
N ASN A 327 -22.30 2.88 6.51
CA ASN A 327 -21.48 2.86 7.73
C ASN A 327 -21.56 4.19 8.51
N GLY A 328 -22.51 5.05 8.16
CA GLY A 328 -22.65 6.38 8.75
C GLY A 328 -21.54 7.36 8.35
N GLY A 329 -20.92 7.18 7.18
CA GLY A 329 -19.86 8.06 6.69
C GLY A 329 -18.52 7.90 7.39
N LYS A 330 -18.32 6.83 8.17
CA LYS A 330 -17.09 6.60 8.93
C LYS A 330 -15.92 6.22 8.02
N ILE A 331 -14.83 6.97 8.11
CA ILE A 331 -13.56 6.71 7.42
C ILE A 331 -12.68 5.86 8.32
N THR A 332 -11.88 4.97 7.73
CA THR A 332 -10.82 4.23 8.42
C THR A 332 -9.45 4.49 7.80
N HIS A 333 -8.42 4.54 8.63
CA HIS A 333 -7.00 4.55 8.28
C HIS A 333 -6.34 3.16 8.40
N ASP A 334 -7.12 2.11 8.69
CA ASP A 334 -6.70 0.71 8.56
C ASP A 334 -7.36 0.05 7.34
N PRO A 335 -6.68 0.00 6.18
CA PRO A 335 -7.25 -0.63 4.98
C PRO A 335 -7.45 -2.15 5.14
N GLY A 336 -6.90 -2.76 6.21
CA GLY A 336 -7.09 -4.17 6.57
C GLY A 336 -8.51 -4.51 7.03
N GLU A 337 -9.31 -3.51 7.42
CA GLU A 337 -10.67 -3.74 7.93
C GLU A 337 -11.61 -4.37 6.89
N ARG A 338 -11.32 -4.27 5.59
CA ARG A 338 -12.21 -4.76 4.52
C ARG A 338 -11.62 -5.93 3.71
N ILE A 339 -10.53 -6.52 4.18
CA ILE A 339 -9.80 -7.58 3.46
C ILE A 339 -10.24 -8.96 3.96
N SER A 340 -10.89 -9.76 3.12
CA SER A 340 -11.34 -11.13 3.49
C SER A 340 -10.32 -12.23 3.20
N TRP A 341 -9.33 -11.97 2.34
CA TRP A 341 -8.23 -12.88 1.98
C TRP A 341 -6.90 -12.14 2.00
N THR A 342 -5.84 -12.79 2.49
CA THR A 342 -4.48 -12.37 2.19
C THR A 342 -3.95 -13.15 0.99
N ASN A 343 -3.65 -12.43 -0.09
CA ASN A 343 -3.04 -12.98 -1.31
C ASN A 343 -1.51 -12.88 -1.32
N ARG A 344 -0.89 -12.28 -0.29
CA ARG A 344 0.56 -12.16 -0.13
C ARG A 344 1.29 -13.52 -0.03
N PRO A 345 0.86 -14.48 0.81
CA PRO A 345 1.60 -15.74 0.98
C PRO A 345 1.49 -16.67 -0.24
N PRO A 346 2.39 -17.68 -0.34
CA PRO A 346 2.33 -18.69 -1.40
C PRO A 346 0.95 -19.33 -1.51
N VAL A 347 0.37 -19.74 -0.37
CA VAL A 347 -1.01 -20.21 -0.23
C VAL A 347 -1.83 -19.11 0.45
N SER A 348 -2.86 -18.61 -0.23
CA SER A 348 -3.75 -17.58 0.34
C SER A 348 -4.48 -18.08 1.57
N LEU A 349 -4.66 -17.21 2.55
CA LEU A 349 -5.38 -17.50 3.80
C LEU A 349 -6.56 -16.55 3.98
N VAL A 350 -7.66 -17.08 4.51
CA VAL A 350 -8.77 -16.24 4.95
C VAL A 350 -8.31 -15.33 6.09
N MET A 351 -8.77 -14.09 6.08
CA MET A 351 -8.40 -13.06 7.05
C MET A 351 -9.30 -13.12 8.29
N ASP A 352 -9.33 -14.26 8.96
CA ASP A 352 -9.83 -14.30 10.33
C ASP A 352 -8.73 -13.83 11.28
N THR A 353 -8.98 -12.77 12.06
CA THR A 353 -7.96 -12.15 12.90
C THR A 353 -8.29 -12.20 14.38
N ASP A 354 -7.26 -12.38 15.21
CA ASP A 354 -7.34 -12.31 16.68
C ASP A 354 -7.38 -10.84 17.18
N LEU A 355 -7.40 -10.64 18.51
CA LEU A 355 -7.39 -9.30 19.13
C LEU A 355 -6.17 -8.44 18.73
N ALA A 356 -5.06 -9.08 18.35
CA ALA A 356 -3.83 -8.40 17.92
C ALA A 356 -3.80 -8.18 16.40
N GLY A 357 -4.90 -8.47 15.68
CA GLY A 357 -4.97 -8.35 14.22
C GLY A 357 -4.20 -9.45 13.49
N LYS A 358 -3.73 -10.50 14.17
CA LYS A 358 -2.96 -11.57 13.53
C LYS A 358 -3.89 -12.61 12.93
N VAL A 359 -3.54 -13.10 11.74
CA VAL A 359 -4.28 -14.16 11.05
C VAL A 359 -4.26 -15.43 11.90
N VAL A 360 -5.44 -15.92 12.28
CA VAL A 360 -5.62 -17.21 12.94
C VAL A 360 -5.33 -18.30 11.92
N LYS A 361 -4.36 -19.18 12.22
CA LYS A 361 -3.91 -20.27 11.30
C LYS A 361 -4.33 -21.67 11.73
N VAL A 362 -4.97 -21.82 12.90
CA VAL A 362 -5.45 -23.11 13.40
C VAL A 362 -6.47 -23.68 12.42
N ALA A 363 -6.39 -24.96 12.08
CA ALA A 363 -7.29 -25.60 11.13
C ALA A 363 -8.60 -26.07 11.77
N ASP A 364 -8.56 -26.45 13.06
CA ASP A 364 -9.74 -26.92 13.79
C ASP A 364 -10.81 -25.83 13.88
N PRO A 365 -12.05 -26.09 13.42
CA PRO A 365 -13.09 -25.08 13.40
C PRO A 365 -13.51 -24.57 14.78
N GLU A 366 -13.45 -25.40 15.83
CA GLU A 366 -13.88 -25.01 17.16
C GLU A 366 -12.84 -24.12 17.83
N GLU A 367 -11.57 -24.49 17.73
CA GLU A 367 -10.46 -23.68 18.21
C GLU A 367 -10.34 -22.36 17.43
N ARG A 368 -10.56 -22.36 16.11
CA ARG A 368 -10.66 -21.11 15.33
C ARG A 368 -11.70 -20.17 15.93
N ARG A 369 -12.93 -20.65 16.17
CA ARG A 369 -14.02 -19.80 16.70
C ARG A 369 -13.69 -19.14 18.04
N LYS A 370 -12.82 -19.75 18.86
CA LYS A 370 -12.38 -19.18 20.15
C LYS A 370 -11.36 -18.05 19.99
N LEU A 371 -10.57 -18.08 18.92
CA LEU A 371 -9.47 -17.13 18.69
C LEU A 371 -9.87 -15.95 17.82
N VAL A 372 -10.85 -16.14 16.93
CA VAL A 372 -11.26 -15.13 15.94
C VAL A 372 -12.10 -14.05 16.61
N VAL A 373 -11.67 -12.80 16.45
CA VAL A 373 -12.37 -11.60 16.93
C VAL A 373 -13.00 -10.81 15.79
N ASP A 374 -12.34 -10.77 14.63
CA ASP A 374 -12.88 -10.19 13.42
C ASP A 374 -12.69 -11.17 12.26
N SER A 375 -13.80 -11.75 11.81
CA SER A 375 -13.81 -12.82 10.82
C SER A 375 -13.70 -12.31 9.39
N ALA A 376 -13.24 -13.18 8.49
CA ALA A 376 -13.19 -12.90 7.06
C ALA A 376 -14.59 -12.55 6.49
N GLU A 377 -15.66 -13.15 7.01
CA GLU A 377 -17.04 -12.87 6.57
C GLU A 377 -17.52 -11.49 7.04
N GLN A 378 -17.15 -11.05 8.26
CA GLN A 378 -17.44 -9.69 8.72
C GLN A 378 -16.67 -8.65 7.87
N LYS A 379 -15.37 -8.89 7.62
CA LYS A 379 -14.55 -8.06 6.71
C LYS A 379 -15.18 -7.99 5.31
N ARG A 380 -15.64 -9.13 4.79
CA ARG A 380 -16.34 -9.24 3.51
C ARG A 380 -17.65 -8.46 3.50
N THR A 381 -18.44 -8.56 4.55
CA THR A 381 -19.70 -7.81 4.69
C THR A 381 -19.44 -6.31 4.60
N ARG A 382 -18.41 -5.80 5.31
CA ARG A 382 -18.00 -4.39 5.22
C ARG A 382 -17.61 -3.98 3.80
N MET A 383 -16.95 -4.85 3.02
CA MET A 383 -16.68 -4.56 1.61
C MET A 383 -17.94 -4.64 0.73
N LYS A 384 -18.81 -5.64 0.95
CA LYS A 384 -20.08 -5.77 0.23
C LYS A 384 -20.98 -4.56 0.43
N ASP A 385 -20.93 -3.92 1.60
CA ASP A 385 -21.67 -2.68 1.85
C ASP A 385 -21.24 -1.57 0.90
N VAL A 386 -19.94 -1.45 0.58
CA VAL A 386 -19.45 -0.52 -0.45
C VAL A 386 -20.04 -0.88 -1.82
N CYS A 387 -19.90 -2.14 -2.26
CA CYS A 387 -20.37 -2.61 -3.56
C CYS A 387 -21.87 -2.35 -3.78
N SER A 388 -22.66 -2.48 -2.71
CA SER A 388 -24.11 -2.42 -2.76
C SER A 388 -24.68 -1.00 -2.95
N HIS A 389 -23.83 0.03 -3.06
CA HIS A 389 -24.26 1.36 -3.50
C HIS A 389 -24.52 1.41 -5.01
N CYS A 390 -23.93 0.49 -5.78
CA CYS A 390 -23.98 0.48 -7.24
C CYS A 390 -24.48 -0.86 -7.82
N HIS A 391 -24.28 -1.98 -7.11
CA HIS A 391 -24.57 -3.32 -7.62
C HIS A 391 -25.64 -4.05 -6.80
N THR A 392 -26.36 -4.96 -7.48
CA THR A 392 -27.33 -5.83 -6.82
C THR A 392 -26.63 -6.92 -6.00
N PRO A 393 -27.27 -7.46 -4.95
CA PRO A 393 -26.69 -8.53 -4.14
C PRO A 393 -26.26 -9.76 -4.95
N ASP A 394 -27.04 -10.16 -5.96
CA ASP A 394 -26.72 -11.31 -6.81
C ASP A 394 -25.42 -11.09 -7.60
N TYR A 395 -25.22 -9.88 -8.15
CA TYR A 395 -23.99 -9.53 -8.85
C TYR A 395 -22.79 -9.59 -7.90
N VAL A 396 -22.93 -8.99 -6.71
CA VAL A 396 -21.85 -8.94 -5.71
C VAL A 396 -21.50 -10.35 -5.22
N ASN A 397 -22.50 -11.18 -4.93
CA ASN A 397 -22.27 -12.56 -4.48
C ASN A 397 -21.64 -13.42 -5.57
N ALA A 398 -22.08 -13.29 -6.83
CA ALA A 398 -21.48 -14.00 -7.95
C ALA A 398 -20.03 -13.57 -8.23
N PHE A 399 -19.70 -12.29 -8.02
CA PHE A 399 -18.32 -11.80 -8.09
C PHE A 399 -17.44 -12.46 -7.01
N TYR A 400 -17.89 -12.45 -5.75
CA TYR A 400 -17.12 -13.06 -4.66
C TYR A 400 -16.97 -14.57 -4.81
N GLN A 401 -17.99 -15.26 -5.31
CA GLN A 401 -17.89 -16.69 -5.62
C GLN A 401 -16.77 -16.95 -6.64
N GLN A 402 -16.74 -16.19 -7.75
CA GLN A 402 -15.67 -16.33 -8.75
C GLN A 402 -14.28 -16.02 -8.18
N TYR A 403 -14.17 -15.00 -7.32
CA TYR A 403 -12.91 -14.68 -6.66
C TYR A 403 -12.45 -15.82 -5.73
N ASP A 404 -13.34 -16.32 -4.87
CA ASP A 404 -13.05 -17.41 -3.95
C ASP A 404 -12.67 -18.69 -4.72
N ASP A 405 -13.41 -19.04 -5.77
CA ASP A 405 -13.14 -20.21 -6.61
C ASP A 405 -11.77 -20.14 -7.27
N LEU A 406 -11.35 -18.96 -7.77
CA LEU A 406 -10.02 -18.80 -8.33
C LEU A 406 -8.92 -18.95 -7.27
N VAL A 407 -9.10 -18.33 -6.10
CA VAL A 407 -8.12 -18.45 -5.00
C VAL A 407 -7.97 -19.91 -4.59
N ILE A 408 -9.08 -20.64 -4.46
CA ILE A 408 -9.08 -22.07 -4.13
C ILE A 408 -8.42 -22.87 -5.25
N LEU A 409 -8.76 -22.64 -6.52
CA LEU A 409 -8.13 -23.30 -7.67
C LEU A 409 -6.61 -23.13 -7.65
N TYR A 410 -6.14 -21.88 -7.51
CA TYR A 410 -4.72 -21.58 -7.43
C TYR A 410 -4.07 -22.28 -6.21
N ASN A 411 -4.70 -22.21 -5.04
CA ASN A 411 -4.19 -22.81 -3.81
C ASN A 411 -4.04 -24.34 -3.94
N GLU A 412 -5.07 -25.03 -4.42
CA GLU A 412 -5.10 -26.49 -4.49
C GLU A 412 -4.29 -27.05 -5.66
N LYS A 413 -4.37 -26.41 -6.83
CA LYS A 413 -3.74 -26.93 -8.04
C LYS A 413 -2.28 -26.54 -8.19
N PHE A 414 -1.85 -25.40 -7.65
CA PHE A 414 -0.50 -24.89 -7.93
C PHE A 414 0.30 -24.61 -6.65
N ALA A 415 -0.23 -23.82 -5.72
CA ALA A 415 0.56 -23.39 -4.57
C ALA A 415 0.87 -24.53 -3.59
N LYS A 416 -0.13 -25.29 -3.13
CA LYS A 416 0.10 -26.42 -2.23
C LYS A 416 0.96 -27.52 -2.87
N PRO A 417 0.72 -27.94 -4.13
CA PRO A 417 1.61 -28.87 -4.82
C PRO A 417 3.04 -28.35 -4.99
N GLY A 418 3.22 -27.13 -5.48
CA GLY A 418 4.56 -26.56 -5.69
C GLY A 418 5.34 -26.41 -4.39
N GLN A 419 4.67 -25.95 -3.33
CA GLN A 419 5.25 -25.91 -1.99
C GLN A 419 5.65 -27.30 -1.49
N ALA A 420 4.85 -28.33 -1.75
CA ALA A 420 5.16 -29.70 -1.37
C ALA A 420 6.37 -30.27 -2.13
N ILE A 421 6.51 -29.96 -3.42
CA ILE A 421 7.66 -30.36 -4.24
C ILE A 421 8.95 -29.77 -3.67
N VAL A 422 9.02 -28.45 -3.52
CA VAL A 422 10.22 -27.77 -3.00
C VAL A 422 10.52 -28.22 -1.57
N ALA A 423 9.48 -28.37 -0.72
CA ALA A 423 9.65 -28.89 0.63
C ALA A 423 10.20 -30.32 0.64
N ALA A 424 9.76 -31.20 -0.27
CA ALA A 424 10.26 -32.56 -0.36
C ALA A 424 11.75 -32.59 -0.76
N LEU A 425 12.18 -31.73 -1.69
CA LEU A 425 13.59 -31.59 -2.05
C LEU A 425 14.42 -31.12 -0.84
N ARG A 426 13.98 -30.06 -0.13
CA ARG A 426 14.68 -29.54 1.06
C ARG A 426 14.73 -30.55 2.21
N GLN A 427 13.61 -31.20 2.54
CA GLN A 427 13.55 -32.21 3.62
C GLN A 427 14.43 -33.43 3.36
N ASN A 428 14.63 -33.77 2.08
CA ASN A 428 15.55 -34.83 1.66
C ASN A 428 16.98 -34.32 1.42
N GLN A 429 17.26 -33.06 1.77
CA GLN A 429 18.55 -32.37 1.63
C GLN A 429 19.07 -32.36 0.19
N LEU A 430 18.16 -32.39 -0.80
CA LEU A 430 18.51 -32.39 -2.22
C LEU A 430 18.85 -31.01 -2.76
N LEU A 431 18.43 -29.96 -2.04
CA LEU A 431 18.83 -28.57 -2.25
C LEU A 431 19.85 -28.16 -1.19
N THR A 432 20.60 -27.09 -1.46
CA THR A 432 21.50 -26.50 -0.47
C THR A 432 20.70 -25.80 0.65
N PRO A 433 21.34 -25.50 1.80
CA PRO A 433 20.73 -24.67 2.83
C PRO A 433 20.66 -23.17 2.47
N THR A 434 21.37 -22.73 1.43
CA THR A 434 21.37 -21.35 0.97
C THR A 434 20.11 -21.10 0.18
N GLU A 435 19.40 -20.00 0.43
CA GLU A 435 18.24 -19.63 -0.38
C GLU A 435 18.69 -18.84 -1.62
N PHE A 436 18.07 -19.11 -2.76
CA PHE A 436 18.30 -18.52 -4.08
C PHE A 436 19.66 -18.80 -4.71
N ASP A 437 20.34 -19.88 -4.33
CA ASP A 437 21.55 -20.33 -5.05
C ASP A 437 21.27 -21.40 -6.10
N GLU A 438 20.03 -21.91 -6.16
CA GLU A 438 19.58 -22.90 -7.14
C GLU A 438 18.40 -22.38 -7.98
N GLU A 439 18.38 -22.72 -9.28
CA GLU A 439 17.38 -22.21 -10.24
C GLU A 439 15.93 -22.50 -9.83
N ILE A 440 15.69 -23.70 -9.28
CA ILE A 440 14.35 -24.12 -8.86
C ILE A 440 13.75 -23.23 -7.76
N GLU A 441 14.59 -22.60 -6.94
CA GLU A 441 14.14 -21.69 -5.89
C GLU A 441 13.63 -20.38 -6.48
N TRP A 442 14.27 -19.90 -7.56
CA TRP A 442 13.80 -18.75 -8.34
C TRP A 442 12.50 -19.07 -9.08
N THR A 443 12.43 -20.23 -9.76
CA THR A 443 11.21 -20.67 -10.43
C THR A 443 10.03 -20.79 -9.46
N TRP A 444 10.25 -21.40 -8.28
CA TRP A 444 9.23 -21.44 -7.24
C TRP A 444 8.85 -20.03 -6.78
N PHE A 445 9.83 -19.17 -6.51
CA PHE A 445 9.59 -17.80 -6.09
C PHE A 445 8.72 -17.04 -7.10
N TYR A 446 9.08 -17.02 -8.39
CA TYR A 446 8.28 -16.35 -9.41
C TYR A 446 6.85 -16.87 -9.46
N LEU A 447 6.69 -18.21 -9.48
CA LEU A 447 5.39 -18.86 -9.58
C LEU A 447 4.41 -18.35 -8.53
N TRP A 448 4.82 -18.29 -7.26
CA TRP A 448 3.90 -17.87 -6.19
C TRP A 448 3.93 -16.36 -5.91
N HIS A 449 5.11 -15.73 -6.01
CA HIS A 449 5.35 -14.33 -5.64
C HIS A 449 4.87 -13.36 -6.70
N HIS A 450 5.14 -13.65 -7.98
CA HIS A 450 4.73 -12.82 -9.10
C HIS A 450 3.42 -13.35 -9.69
N GLU A 451 3.50 -14.38 -10.52
CA GLU A 451 2.35 -14.89 -11.29
C GLU A 451 1.15 -15.23 -10.40
N GLY A 452 1.40 -15.93 -9.30
CA GLY A 452 0.36 -16.35 -8.36
C GLY A 452 -0.31 -15.17 -7.65
N ARG A 453 0.46 -14.17 -7.22
CA ARG A 453 -0.13 -12.95 -6.63
C ARG A 453 -0.91 -12.15 -7.68
N ARG A 454 -0.38 -12.01 -8.89
CA ARG A 454 -1.05 -11.35 -10.03
C ARG A 454 -2.41 -11.97 -10.32
N ALA A 455 -2.48 -13.29 -10.46
CA ALA A 455 -3.73 -14.01 -10.72
C ALA A 455 -4.82 -13.70 -9.67
N ARG A 456 -4.45 -13.83 -8.38
CA ARG A 456 -5.39 -13.65 -7.27
C ARG A 456 -5.80 -12.20 -7.06
N HIS A 457 -4.87 -11.26 -7.24
CA HIS A 457 -5.20 -9.83 -7.19
C HIS A 457 -6.06 -9.40 -8.39
N GLY A 458 -5.77 -9.92 -9.60
CA GLY A 458 -6.56 -9.66 -10.81
C GLY A 458 -8.03 -10.02 -10.61
N ALA A 459 -8.30 -11.20 -10.04
CA ALA A 459 -9.67 -11.63 -9.76
C ALA A 459 -10.33 -10.81 -8.67
N SER A 460 -9.59 -10.40 -7.64
CA SER A 460 -10.12 -9.60 -6.53
C SER A 460 -10.61 -8.20 -6.93
N MET A 461 -10.27 -7.72 -8.13
CA MET A 461 -10.62 -6.38 -8.62
C MET A 461 -11.07 -6.37 -10.09
N MET A 462 -11.48 -7.53 -10.63
CA MET A 462 -12.04 -7.68 -11.99
C MET A 462 -11.12 -7.22 -13.13
N ALA A 463 -9.82 -7.57 -13.07
CA ALA A 463 -8.89 -7.46 -14.20
C ALA A 463 -8.67 -8.84 -14.84
N PRO A 464 -9.40 -9.18 -15.92
CA PRO A 464 -9.32 -10.50 -16.55
C PRO A 464 -7.93 -10.82 -17.12
N ASP A 465 -7.19 -9.84 -17.63
CA ASP A 465 -5.87 -10.08 -18.21
C ASP A 465 -4.83 -10.42 -17.14
N TYR A 466 -4.82 -9.67 -16.03
CA TYR A 466 -4.04 -10.02 -14.82
C TYR A 466 -4.45 -11.33 -14.16
N THR A 467 -5.73 -11.69 -14.27
CA THR A 467 -6.22 -12.99 -13.78
C THR A 467 -5.67 -14.13 -14.62
N HIS A 468 -5.67 -13.98 -15.95
CA HIS A 468 -5.37 -15.04 -16.88
C HIS A 468 -3.95 -14.95 -17.45
N TRP A 469 -3.70 -14.06 -18.40
CA TRP A 469 -2.46 -14.03 -19.19
C TRP A 469 -1.24 -13.63 -18.38
N HIS A 470 -1.34 -12.63 -17.51
CA HIS A 470 -0.27 -12.28 -16.58
C HIS A 470 -0.34 -13.03 -15.24
N GLY A 471 -1.29 -13.97 -15.11
CA GLY A 471 -1.59 -14.69 -13.89
C GLY A 471 -1.55 -16.20 -14.12
N MET A 472 -2.73 -16.82 -14.16
CA MET A 472 -2.87 -18.29 -14.22
C MET A 472 -2.15 -18.96 -15.40
N PHE A 473 -2.00 -18.28 -16.54
CA PHE A 473 -1.25 -18.78 -17.69
C PHE A 473 0.23 -18.96 -17.34
N GLU A 474 0.87 -17.92 -16.83
CA GLU A 474 2.27 -17.97 -16.42
C GLU A 474 2.47 -18.86 -15.18
N VAL A 475 1.51 -18.91 -14.23
CA VAL A 475 1.53 -19.90 -13.13
C VAL A 475 1.60 -21.32 -13.68
N ALA A 476 0.75 -21.65 -14.66
CA ALA A 476 0.71 -22.98 -15.25
C ALA A 476 2.00 -23.29 -16.01
N GLU A 477 2.48 -22.35 -16.83
CA GLU A 477 3.73 -22.48 -17.57
C GLU A 477 4.91 -22.77 -16.62
N ARG A 478 5.10 -21.95 -15.58
CA ARG A 478 6.15 -22.15 -14.58
C ARG A 478 6.02 -23.48 -13.85
N PHE A 479 4.80 -23.89 -13.50
CA PHE A 479 4.57 -25.14 -12.79
C PHE A 479 4.97 -26.36 -13.63
N TYR A 480 4.45 -26.44 -14.86
CA TYR A 480 4.59 -27.62 -15.71
C TYR A 480 5.89 -27.65 -16.51
N MET A 481 6.36 -26.50 -16.97
CA MET A 481 7.50 -26.40 -17.88
C MET A 481 8.83 -26.13 -17.16
N GLU A 482 8.79 -25.63 -15.92
CA GLU A 482 10.01 -25.33 -15.17
C GLU A 482 10.09 -26.11 -13.86
N LEU A 483 9.16 -25.89 -12.92
CA LEU A 483 9.26 -26.43 -11.55
C LEU A 483 9.34 -27.96 -11.55
N ILE A 484 8.46 -28.63 -12.29
CA ILE A 484 8.45 -30.10 -12.39
C ILE A 484 9.73 -30.64 -13.07
N PRO A 485 10.11 -30.17 -14.29
CA PRO A 485 11.36 -30.59 -14.92
C PRO A 485 12.60 -30.35 -14.08
N GLN A 486 12.77 -29.16 -13.48
CA GLN A 486 13.92 -28.85 -12.61
C GLN A 486 13.92 -29.76 -11.38
N ALA A 487 12.77 -30.04 -10.77
CA ALA A 487 12.70 -30.97 -9.64
C ALA A 487 13.14 -32.40 -10.04
N ARG A 488 12.74 -32.86 -11.23
CA ARG A 488 13.16 -34.15 -11.79
C ARG A 488 14.67 -34.17 -12.10
N GLU A 489 15.24 -33.06 -12.56
CA GLU A 489 16.68 -32.92 -12.78
C GLU A 489 17.46 -33.04 -11.47
N VAL A 490 17.09 -32.29 -10.43
CA VAL A 490 17.69 -32.38 -9.08
C VAL A 490 17.64 -33.83 -8.54
N ILE A 491 16.51 -34.52 -8.75
CA ILE A 491 16.34 -35.93 -8.36
C ILE A 491 17.27 -36.85 -9.17
N SER A 492 17.39 -36.63 -10.48
CA SER A 492 18.27 -37.40 -11.37
C SER A 492 19.74 -37.24 -10.98
N GLU A 493 20.18 -36.02 -10.73
CA GLU A 493 21.54 -35.73 -10.26
C GLU A 493 21.82 -36.36 -8.90
N ALA A 494 20.86 -36.27 -7.97
CA ALA A 494 20.98 -36.92 -6.66
C ALA A 494 21.16 -38.43 -6.79
N ARG A 495 20.45 -39.08 -7.73
CA ARG A 495 20.64 -40.52 -8.03
C ARG A 495 22.03 -40.81 -8.55
N ALA A 496 22.52 -40.00 -9.50
CA ALA A 496 23.86 -40.16 -10.07
C ALA A 496 24.95 -40.04 -9.00
N HIS A 497 24.73 -39.22 -7.97
CA HIS A 497 25.63 -39.04 -6.84
C HIS A 497 25.37 -39.98 -5.65
N GLY A 498 24.68 -41.11 -5.87
CA GLY A 498 24.51 -42.16 -4.87
C GLY A 498 23.44 -41.87 -3.81
N ARG A 499 22.62 -40.82 -3.98
CA ARG A 499 21.55 -40.42 -3.04
C ARG A 499 20.18 -40.98 -3.42
N GLY A 500 20.15 -42.19 -3.98
CA GLY A 500 18.96 -42.80 -4.58
C GLY A 500 17.74 -42.89 -3.66
N ALA A 501 17.92 -43.18 -2.37
CA ALA A 501 16.81 -43.25 -1.40
C ALA A 501 16.18 -41.88 -1.11
N ALA A 502 16.98 -40.81 -1.07
CA ALA A 502 16.49 -39.44 -0.91
C ALA A 502 15.76 -38.97 -2.18
N ALA A 503 16.35 -39.26 -3.34
CA ALA A 503 15.76 -38.99 -4.64
C ALA A 503 14.40 -39.69 -4.82
N ALA A 504 14.28 -40.97 -4.45
CA ALA A 504 13.02 -41.71 -4.55
C ALA A 504 11.90 -41.14 -3.67
N ARG A 505 12.22 -40.66 -2.46
CA ARG A 505 11.22 -40.02 -1.58
C ARG A 505 10.71 -38.69 -2.15
N ALA A 506 11.58 -37.89 -2.75
CA ALA A 506 11.17 -36.65 -3.40
C ALA A 506 10.37 -36.92 -4.69
N GLU A 507 10.81 -37.88 -5.51
CA GLU A 507 10.09 -38.28 -6.72
C GLU A 507 8.67 -38.77 -6.41
N GLN A 508 8.51 -39.57 -5.35
CA GLN A 508 7.19 -40.05 -4.93
C GLN A 508 6.19 -38.90 -4.67
N VAL A 509 6.65 -37.75 -4.16
CA VAL A 509 5.79 -36.57 -3.95
C VAL A 509 5.35 -35.97 -5.28
N ILE A 510 6.27 -35.84 -6.24
CA ILE A 510 5.98 -35.29 -7.58
C ILE A 510 4.99 -36.20 -8.31
N GLU A 511 5.26 -37.50 -8.36
CA GLU A 511 4.40 -38.47 -9.04
C GLU A 511 3.00 -38.56 -8.38
N ALA A 512 2.92 -38.48 -7.05
CA ALA A 512 1.64 -38.44 -6.35
C ALA A 512 0.84 -37.15 -6.60
N ILE A 513 1.50 -36.04 -6.97
CA ILE A 513 0.85 -34.81 -7.40
C ILE A 513 0.35 -34.96 -8.85
N LEU A 514 1.20 -35.44 -9.76
CA LEU A 514 0.87 -35.59 -11.18
C LEU A 514 -0.20 -36.64 -11.45
N ALA A 515 -0.30 -37.67 -10.60
CA ALA A 515 -1.36 -38.67 -10.64
C ALA A 515 -2.75 -38.12 -10.24
N ARG A 516 -2.86 -36.87 -9.75
CA ARG A 516 -4.16 -36.29 -9.41
C ARG A 516 -4.91 -35.88 -10.68
N PRO A 517 -6.25 -36.02 -10.73
CA PRO A 517 -7.04 -35.79 -11.95
C PRO A 517 -6.84 -34.40 -12.58
N GLU A 518 -6.62 -33.36 -11.79
CA GLU A 518 -6.41 -31.99 -12.25
C GLU A 518 -5.06 -31.74 -12.96
N HIS A 519 -4.11 -32.67 -12.82
CA HIS A 519 -2.78 -32.65 -13.43
C HIS A 519 -2.61 -33.70 -14.55
N ALA A 520 -3.47 -34.72 -14.61
CA ALA A 520 -3.37 -35.87 -15.52
C ALA A 520 -3.14 -35.51 -17.00
N TRP A 521 -3.70 -34.39 -17.46
CA TRP A 521 -3.53 -33.90 -18.84
C TRP A 521 -2.06 -33.73 -19.26
N PHE A 522 -1.17 -33.46 -18.31
CA PHE A 522 0.24 -33.20 -18.56
C PHE A 522 1.01 -34.45 -18.99
N GLU A 523 0.65 -35.62 -18.45
CA GLU A 523 1.31 -36.89 -18.77
C GLU A 523 0.48 -37.77 -19.72
N GLU A 524 -0.85 -37.77 -19.57
CA GLU A 524 -1.76 -38.58 -20.37
C GLU A 524 -2.19 -37.90 -21.68
N GLY A 525 -1.93 -36.59 -21.80
CA GLY A 525 -2.38 -35.75 -22.90
C GLY A 525 -3.84 -35.27 -22.75
N ALA A 526 -4.22 -34.28 -23.55
CA ALA A 526 -5.52 -33.60 -23.43
C ALA A 526 -6.50 -33.92 -24.57
N THR A 527 -6.26 -34.94 -25.40
CA THR A 527 -7.05 -35.19 -26.63
C THR A 527 -8.54 -35.37 -26.35
N GLU A 528 -8.91 -36.21 -25.39
CA GLU A 528 -10.32 -36.43 -25.04
C GLU A 528 -10.95 -35.21 -24.37
N GLN A 529 -10.19 -34.49 -23.56
CA GLN A 529 -10.64 -33.22 -22.98
C GLN A 529 -10.91 -32.18 -24.09
N MET A 530 -10.02 -32.06 -25.08
CA MET A 530 -10.18 -31.16 -26.21
C MET A 530 -11.37 -31.53 -27.10
N LYS A 531 -11.64 -32.83 -27.30
CA LYS A 531 -12.87 -33.28 -27.98
C LYS A 531 -14.13 -32.86 -27.22
N LYS A 532 -14.16 -33.05 -25.90
CA LYS A 532 -15.28 -32.62 -25.05
C LYS A 532 -15.47 -31.10 -25.09
N ILE A 533 -14.38 -30.33 -25.05
CA ILE A 533 -14.43 -28.86 -25.17
C ILE A 533 -15.00 -28.46 -26.52
N ARG A 534 -14.52 -29.03 -27.63
CA ARG A 534 -15.03 -28.73 -28.97
C ARG A 534 -16.52 -29.04 -29.10
N ALA A 535 -16.96 -30.21 -28.62
CA ALA A 535 -18.37 -30.58 -28.62
C ALA A 535 -19.22 -29.60 -27.80
N ALA A 536 -18.77 -29.21 -26.61
CA ALA A 536 -19.46 -28.22 -25.78
C ALA A 536 -19.49 -26.81 -26.41
N MET A 537 -18.43 -26.41 -27.10
CA MET A 537 -18.39 -25.14 -27.84
C MET A 537 -19.32 -25.16 -29.06
N GLU A 538 -19.37 -26.27 -29.80
CA GLU A 538 -20.31 -26.48 -30.90
C GLU A 538 -21.77 -26.47 -30.42
N GLU A 539 -22.07 -27.08 -29.27
CA GLU A 539 -23.40 -27.03 -28.65
C GLU A 539 -23.78 -25.60 -28.25
N ARG A 540 -22.84 -24.85 -27.67
CA ARG A 540 -23.09 -23.50 -27.15
C ARG A 540 -23.20 -22.43 -28.23
N TYR A 541 -22.39 -22.51 -29.28
CA TYR A 541 -22.25 -21.45 -30.29
C TYR A 541 -22.63 -21.88 -31.72
N GLY A 542 -22.99 -23.15 -31.93
CA GLY A 542 -23.28 -23.73 -33.25
C GLY A 542 -22.04 -24.19 -34.02
N GLN A 543 -22.25 -24.93 -35.13
CA GLN A 543 -21.16 -25.30 -36.04
C GLN A 543 -20.55 -24.03 -36.66
N GLY A 544 -19.28 -23.77 -36.37
CA GLY A 544 -18.52 -22.60 -36.84
C GLY A 544 -18.29 -21.49 -35.80
N GLY A 545 -18.66 -21.71 -34.52
CA GLY A 545 -18.46 -20.75 -33.42
C GLY A 545 -17.08 -20.77 -32.73
N GLY A 546 -16.09 -21.47 -33.30
CA GLY A 546 -14.68 -21.35 -32.91
C GLY A 546 -13.88 -20.62 -33.99
N PRO A 547 -12.75 -19.96 -33.66
CA PRO A 547 -11.89 -19.32 -34.66
C PRO A 547 -11.40 -20.29 -35.73
#